data_AF-A0A438K156-F1
#
_entry.id   AF-A0A438K156-F1
#
_cell.length_a   1.000
_cell.length_b   1.000
_cell.length_c   1.000
_cell.angle_alpha   90.00
_cell.angle_beta   90.00
_cell.angle_gamma   90.00
#
_symmetry.space_group_name_H-M   'P 1'
#
loop_
_entity.id
_entity.type
_entity.pdbx_description
1 polymer ?
#
loop_
_entity_poly.entity_id
_entity_poly.type
_entity_poly.pdbx_seq_one_letter_code
_entity_poly.pdbx_strand_id
1 'polypeptide(L)'
;MSARVMATHETPRVEVPKPHVFSGKRDAKDLDNFLWHMERYFEAIALPDEATKVHTVTLYLTDNATLWWHKRKNMKCLKHIDSICEYIKEFPTSMLEIPNMTEEELLFNFMDNLQS
;
A
#
# COMPACT_ATOMS: atom_id res chain seq x y z
N MET A 1 -6.52 56.43 -26.04
CA MET A 1 -7.06 55.39 -25.13
C MET A 1 -5.93 54.42 -24.82
N SER A 2 -5.50 54.32 -23.56
CA SER A 2 -4.41 53.41 -23.15
C SER A 2 -5.00 52.13 -22.59
N ALA A 3 -4.69 50.99 -23.21
CA ALA A 3 -5.06 49.67 -22.70
C ALA A 3 -4.14 49.30 -21.53
N ARG A 4 -4.71 48.95 -20.36
CA ARG A 4 -3.96 48.37 -19.24
C ARG A 4 -3.81 46.87 -19.51
N VAL A 5 -2.58 46.41 -19.66
CA VAL A 5 -2.24 44.98 -19.66
C VAL A 5 -2.37 44.49 -18.21
N MET A 6 -3.34 43.62 -17.96
CA MET A 6 -3.44 42.89 -16.69
C MET A 6 -2.41 41.76 -16.73
N ALA A 7 -1.35 41.88 -15.93
CA ALA A 7 -0.46 40.77 -15.66
C ALA A 7 -1.20 39.75 -14.80
N THR A 8 -1.45 38.56 -15.34
CA THR A 8 -1.87 37.39 -14.55
C THR A 8 -0.70 36.98 -13.67
N HIS A 9 -0.79 37.26 -12.37
CA HIS A 9 0.14 36.71 -11.39
C HIS A 9 -0.10 35.21 -11.31
N GLU A 10 0.81 34.42 -11.89
CA GLU A 10 0.84 32.98 -11.67
C GLU A 10 1.17 32.73 -10.20
N THR A 11 0.27 32.02 -9.51
CA THR A 11 0.51 31.57 -8.14
C THR A 11 1.74 30.66 -8.13
N PRO A 12 2.70 30.85 -7.19
CA PRO A 12 3.84 29.96 -7.06
C PRO A 12 3.33 28.53 -6.89
N ARG A 13 3.69 27.65 -7.83
CA ARG A 13 3.34 26.23 -7.72
C ARG A 13 4.15 25.67 -6.57
N VAL A 14 3.49 25.38 -5.45
CA VAL A 14 4.11 24.73 -4.30
C VAL A 14 4.39 23.28 -4.68
N GLU A 15 5.65 22.87 -4.62
CA GLU A 15 6.00 21.46 -4.78
C GLU A 15 5.44 20.68 -3.59
N VAL A 16 4.67 19.64 -3.87
CA VAL A 16 4.13 18.76 -2.84
C VAL A 16 5.25 17.84 -2.33
N PRO A 17 5.58 17.86 -1.03
CA PRO A 17 6.62 16.99 -0.49
C PRO A 17 6.20 15.53 -0.57
N LYS A 18 7.14 14.65 -0.91
CA LYS A 18 6.90 13.20 -0.96
C LYS A 18 6.77 12.61 0.45
N PRO A 19 5.87 11.64 0.67
CA PRO A 19 5.75 10.94 1.95
C PRO A 19 6.99 10.14 2.32
N HIS A 20 7.10 9.83 3.62
CA HIS A 20 8.10 8.88 4.11
C HIS A 20 7.73 7.44 3.75
N VAL A 21 8.76 6.60 3.64
CA VAL A 21 8.58 5.16 3.42
C VAL A 21 8.23 4.44 4.72
N PHE A 22 7.53 3.32 4.61
CA PHE A 22 7.18 2.45 5.72
C PHE A 22 7.84 1.08 5.56
N SER A 23 8.61 0.66 6.58
CA SER A 23 9.36 -0.60 6.57
C SER A 23 8.58 -1.81 7.10
N GLY A 24 7.37 -1.59 7.62
CA GLY A 24 6.60 -2.65 8.27
C GLY A 24 6.91 -2.80 9.76
N LYS A 25 7.39 -1.74 10.42
CA LYS A 25 7.58 -1.74 11.87
C LYS A 25 6.22 -1.97 12.56
N ARG A 26 6.18 -2.91 13.51
CA ARG A 26 4.98 -3.18 14.34
C ARG A 26 4.82 -2.13 15.45
N ASP A 27 4.55 -0.92 15.02
CA ASP A 27 4.35 0.25 15.87
C ASP A 27 3.11 0.98 15.35
N ALA A 28 2.04 0.96 16.14
CA ALA A 28 0.74 1.52 15.73
C ALA A 28 0.87 3.00 15.37
N LYS A 29 1.68 3.76 16.11
CA LYS A 29 1.89 5.18 15.86
C LYS A 29 2.65 5.41 14.55
N ASP A 30 3.64 4.58 14.25
CA ASP A 30 4.39 4.67 13.00
C ASP A 30 3.49 4.39 11.78
N LEU A 31 2.64 3.36 11.89
CA LEU A 31 1.65 3.03 10.86
C LEU A 31 0.62 4.15 10.68
N ASP A 32 0.06 4.68 11.77
CA ASP A 32 -0.91 5.78 11.73
C ASP A 32 -0.32 7.04 11.09
N ASN A 33 0.92 7.38 11.44
CA ASN A 33 1.63 8.50 10.83
C ASN A 33 1.82 8.31 9.32
N PHE A 34 2.24 7.11 8.91
CA PHE A 34 2.42 6.79 7.49
C PHE A 34 1.10 6.96 6.71
N LEU A 35 0.01 6.38 7.20
CA LEU A 35 -1.31 6.49 6.56
C LEU A 35 -1.78 7.94 6.46
N TRP A 36 -1.67 8.70 7.56
CA TRP A 36 -2.04 10.10 7.58
C TRP A 36 -1.25 10.94 6.57
N HIS A 37 0.07 10.69 6.43
CA HIS A 37 0.90 11.37 5.44
C HIS A 37 0.53 11.01 4.00
N MET A 38 0.21 9.75 3.73
CA MET A 38 -0.24 9.30 2.40
C MET A 38 -1.57 9.96 2.01
N GLU A 39 -2.54 10.02 2.92
CA GLU A 39 -3.83 10.69 2.69
C GLU A 39 -3.64 12.18 2.34
N ARG A 40 -2.85 12.90 3.13
CA ARG A 40 -2.53 14.31 2.86
C ARG A 40 -1.83 14.50 1.52
N TYR A 41 -0.92 13.60 1.16
CA TYR A 41 -0.25 13.64 -0.12
C TYR A 41 -1.24 13.47 -1.28
N PHE A 42 -2.15 12.48 -1.20
CA PHE A 42 -3.16 12.27 -2.23
C PHE A 42 -4.11 13.44 -2.42
N GLU A 43 -4.51 14.09 -1.34
CA GLU A 43 -5.30 15.32 -1.41
C GLU A 43 -4.53 16.47 -2.06
N ALA A 44 -3.25 16.65 -1.70
CA ALA A 44 -2.41 17.71 -2.24
C ALA A 44 -2.16 17.56 -3.75
N ILE A 45 -2.09 16.32 -4.26
CA ILE A 45 -1.98 16.05 -5.71
C ILE A 45 -3.33 15.82 -6.38
N ALA A 46 -4.44 15.98 -5.65
CA ALA A 46 -5.81 15.74 -6.11
C ALA A 46 -5.99 14.38 -6.83
N LEU A 47 -5.50 13.29 -6.25
CA LEU A 47 -5.62 11.94 -6.80
C LEU A 47 -6.90 11.25 -6.27
N PRO A 48 -7.96 11.06 -7.09
CA PRO A 48 -9.24 10.52 -6.60
C PRO A 48 -9.35 8.99 -6.76
N ASP A 49 -8.56 8.39 -7.64
CA ASP A 49 -8.69 6.97 -7.99
C ASP A 49 -8.06 6.06 -6.92
N GLU A 50 -8.90 5.26 -6.26
CA GLU A 50 -8.48 4.38 -5.18
C GLU A 50 -7.49 3.30 -5.65
N ALA A 51 -7.62 2.78 -6.87
CA ALA A 51 -6.68 1.80 -7.40
C ALA A 51 -5.27 2.40 -7.57
N THR A 52 -5.19 3.64 -8.07
CA THR A 52 -3.94 4.38 -8.21
C THR A 52 -3.38 4.81 -6.86
N LYS A 53 -4.22 5.14 -5.86
CA LYS A 53 -3.76 5.38 -4.49
C LYS A 53 -3.11 4.13 -3.90
N VAL A 54 -3.77 2.98 -4.00
CA VAL A 54 -3.20 1.69 -3.54
C VAL A 54 -1.88 1.42 -4.26
N HIS A 55 -1.82 1.58 -5.58
CA HIS A 55 -0.56 1.40 -6.31
C HIS A 55 0.53 2.37 -5.83
N THR A 56 0.17 3.63 -5.57
CA THR A 56 1.13 4.63 -5.09
C THR A 56 1.63 4.31 -3.69
N VAL A 57 0.76 3.89 -2.75
CA VAL A 57 1.16 3.44 -1.40
C VAL A 57 2.23 2.36 -1.51
N THR A 58 2.08 1.43 -2.46
CA THR A 58 3.04 0.32 -2.62
C THR A 58 4.44 0.77 -3.01
N LEU A 59 4.58 1.95 -3.63
CA LEU A 59 5.88 2.55 -3.96
C LEU A 59 6.63 3.07 -2.71
N TYR A 60 5.90 3.30 -1.61
CA TYR A 60 6.44 3.79 -0.34
C TYR A 60 6.56 2.68 0.71
N LEU A 61 6.32 1.41 0.35
CA LEU A 61 6.61 0.27 1.22
C LEU A 61 8.06 -0.17 1.03
N THR A 62 8.69 -0.57 2.13
CA THR A 62 10.06 -1.11 2.16
C THR A 62 10.14 -2.32 3.08
N ASP A 63 11.24 -3.08 3.01
CA ASP A 63 11.56 -4.21 3.89
C ASP A 63 10.38 -5.20 4.08
N ASN A 64 9.94 -5.39 5.33
CA ASN A 64 8.90 -6.34 5.69
C ASN A 64 7.54 -5.95 5.10
N ALA A 65 7.26 -4.64 4.95
CA ALA A 65 6.02 -4.19 4.34
C ALA A 65 5.93 -4.56 2.85
N THR A 66 7.04 -4.44 2.11
CA THR A 66 7.11 -4.85 0.70
C THR A 66 6.92 -6.35 0.56
N LEU A 67 7.63 -7.15 1.37
CA LEU A 67 7.50 -8.61 1.36
C LEU A 67 6.05 -9.03 1.66
N TRP A 68 5.45 -8.46 2.71
CA TRP A 68 4.08 -8.75 3.08
C TRP A 68 3.09 -8.40 1.95
N TRP A 69 3.23 -7.24 1.31
CA TRP A 69 2.35 -6.83 0.22
C TRP A 69 2.44 -7.76 -0.99
N HIS A 70 3.66 -8.11 -1.42
CA HIS A 70 3.89 -9.04 -2.52
C HIS A 70 3.27 -10.41 -2.24
N LYS A 71 3.46 -10.94 -1.02
CA LYS A 71 2.88 -12.23 -0.64
C LYS A 71 1.36 -12.16 -0.57
N ARG A 72 0.77 -11.10 -0.02
CA ARG A 72 -0.70 -10.94 -0.03
C ARG A 72 -1.28 -10.89 -1.43
N LYS A 73 -0.61 -10.21 -2.37
CA LYS A 73 -0.99 -10.21 -3.77
C LYS A 73 -0.92 -11.62 -4.37
N ASN A 74 0.20 -12.33 -4.15
CA ASN A 74 0.39 -13.69 -4.66
C ASN A 74 -0.62 -14.68 -4.04
N MET A 75 -0.95 -14.57 -2.76
CA MET A 75 -1.97 -15.40 -2.10
C MET A 75 -3.36 -15.17 -2.68
N LYS A 76 -3.73 -13.92 -3.02
CA LYS A 76 -4.97 -13.65 -3.76
C LYS A 76 -4.97 -14.30 -5.14
N CYS A 77 -3.82 -14.34 -5.82
CA CYS A 77 -3.68 -15.06 -7.09
C CYS A 77 -3.70 -16.59 -6.91
N LEU A 78 -3.22 -17.11 -5.77
CA LEU A 78 -3.23 -18.54 -5.41
C LEU A 78 -4.67 -19.09 -5.29
N LYS A 79 -5.65 -18.23 -4.98
CA LYS A 79 -7.09 -18.59 -5.00
C LYS A 79 -7.61 -19.00 -6.38
N HIS A 80 -6.92 -18.60 -7.45
CA HIS A 80 -7.27 -18.96 -8.83
C HIS A 80 -6.57 -20.25 -9.31
N ILE A 81 -5.89 -20.97 -8.42
CA ILE A 81 -5.30 -22.27 -8.72
C ILE A 81 -6.36 -23.34 -8.48
N ASP A 82 -6.64 -24.15 -9.51
CA ASP A 82 -7.79 -25.06 -9.62
C ASP A 82 -7.80 -26.27 -8.63
N SER A 83 -7.06 -26.24 -7.52
CA SER A 83 -7.14 -27.26 -6.48
C SER A 83 -6.67 -26.78 -5.09
N ILE A 84 -7.51 -27.06 -4.08
CA ILE A 84 -7.19 -26.85 -2.65
C ILE A 84 -5.90 -27.55 -2.21
N CYS A 85 -5.51 -28.64 -2.89
CA CYS A 85 -4.28 -29.38 -2.60
C CYS A 85 -3.00 -28.62 -2.99
N GLU A 86 -3.06 -27.79 -4.03
CA GLU A 86 -1.94 -26.93 -4.43
C GLU A 86 -1.86 -25.71 -3.51
N TYR A 87 -3.01 -25.14 -3.12
CA TYR A 87 -3.08 -24.07 -2.13
C TYR A 87 -2.45 -24.47 -0.79
N ILE A 88 -2.80 -25.63 -0.24
CA ILE A 88 -2.26 -26.12 1.06
C ILE A 88 -0.73 -26.33 1.00
N LYS A 89 -0.16 -26.64 -0.17
CA LYS A 89 1.29 -26.85 -0.33
C LYS A 89 2.05 -25.53 -0.44
N GLU A 90 1.50 -24.56 -1.17
CA GLU A 90 2.18 -23.29 -1.47
C GLU A 90 2.00 -22.24 -0.35
N PHE A 91 0.93 -22.37 0.45
CA PHE A 91 0.61 -21.43 1.52
C PHE A 91 1.68 -21.37 2.63
N PRO A 92 2.12 -22.49 3.25
CA PRO A 92 3.13 -22.45 4.32
C PRO A 92 4.47 -21.90 3.84
N THR A 93 4.92 -22.32 2.64
CA THR A 93 6.17 -21.85 2.02
C THR A 93 6.16 -20.34 1.82
N SER A 94 5.02 -19.80 1.39
CA SER A 94 4.84 -18.36 1.20
C SER A 94 4.92 -17.55 2.50
N MET A 95 4.57 -18.16 3.63
CA MET A 95 4.52 -17.51 4.94
C MET A 95 5.84 -17.58 5.72
N LEU A 96 6.60 -18.66 5.56
CA LEU A 96 7.90 -18.83 6.23
C LEU A 96 8.95 -17.79 5.81
N GLU A 97 8.75 -17.14 4.66
CA GLU A 97 9.61 -16.06 4.16
C GLU A 97 9.29 -14.68 4.77
N ILE A 98 8.19 -14.54 5.52
CA ILE A 98 7.81 -13.29 6.20
C ILE A 98 8.29 -13.38 7.65
N PRO A 99 9.38 -12.69 8.04
CA PRO A 99 9.84 -12.72 9.41
C PRO A 99 8.78 -12.11 10.35
N ASN A 100 8.60 -12.76 11.50
CA ASN A 100 7.79 -12.32 12.63
C ASN A 100 6.25 -12.37 12.44
N MET A 101 5.66 -13.08 11.48
CA MET A 101 4.19 -13.23 11.43
C MET A 101 3.66 -14.00 12.66
N THR A 102 2.57 -13.55 13.30
CA THR A 102 1.98 -14.30 14.44
C THR A 102 1.09 -15.44 13.96
N GLU A 103 0.92 -16.50 14.77
CA GLU A 103 0.01 -17.61 14.45
C GLU A 103 -1.44 -17.14 14.17
N GLU A 104 -1.90 -16.08 14.84
CA GLU A 104 -3.23 -15.52 14.61
C GLU A 104 -3.34 -14.84 13.25
N GLU A 105 -2.32 -14.06 12.84
CA GLU A 105 -2.26 -13.47 11.51
C GLU A 105 -2.16 -14.57 10.43
N LEU A 106 -1.43 -15.65 10.70
CA LEU A 106 -1.33 -16.80 9.81
C LEU A 106 -2.71 -17.44 9.60
N LEU A 107 -3.43 -17.70 10.69
CA LEU A 107 -4.77 -18.31 10.68
C LEU A 107 -5.82 -17.41 10.02
N PHE A 108 -5.81 -16.10 10.33
CA PHE A 108 -6.74 -15.16 9.72
C PHE A 108 -6.54 -15.08 8.21
N ASN A 109 -5.29 -14.99 7.74
CA ASN A 109 -5.00 -15.00 6.31
C ASN A 109 -5.41 -16.31 5.65
N PHE A 110 -5.22 -17.46 6.33
CA PHE A 110 -5.68 -18.75 5.81
C PHE A 110 -7.21 -18.77 5.64
N MET A 111 -7.96 -18.32 6.65
CA MET A 111 -9.43 -18.33 6.65
C MET A 111 -10.04 -17.31 5.66
N ASP A 112 -9.54 -16.06 5.63
CA ASP A 112 -9.94 -15.03 4.65
C ASP A 112 -9.69 -15.49 3.21
N ASN A 113 -8.70 -16.38 3.03
CA ASN A 113 -8.39 -16.94 1.73
C ASN A 113 -9.31 -18.09 1.31
N LEU A 114 -9.95 -18.80 2.25
CA LEU A 114 -10.88 -19.91 1.98
C LEU A 114 -12.34 -19.46 1.79
N GLN A 115 -12.71 -18.25 2.25
CA GLN A 115 -14.11 -17.78 2.29
C GLN A 115 -14.60 -17.12 0.99
N SER A 116 -13.92 -17.31 -0.15
CA SER A 116 -14.29 -16.66 -1.44
C SER A 116 -14.57 -17.65 -2.55
#